data_AF-A0A2H3CUG4-F1
#
_entry.id   AF-A0A2H3CUG4-F1
#
_cell.length_a   1.000
_cell.length_b   1.000
_cell.length_c   1.000
_cell.angle_alpha   90.00
_cell.angle_beta   90.00
_cell.angle_gamma   90.00
#
_symmetry.space_group_name_H-M   'P 1'
#
loop_
_entity.id
_entity.type
_entity.pdbx_description
1 polymer ?
#
loop_
_entity_poly.entity_id
_entity_poly.type
_entity_poly.pdbx_seq_one_letter_code
_entity_poly.pdbx_strand_id
1 'polypeptide(L)'
;SHGNMYTDIGSNPTWANILRLLHSLTTNPAIRCGDPIIIYFAGHGTCYLWTEEDVDIESEEDHDSECPQDFVEALCPVDRNTFDVSGSFITDITDRELNATLTQISSTKGNQITFILDCCHTSSIIRG
;
A
#
# COMPACT_ATOMS: atom_id res chain seq x y z
N SER A 1 -12.54 -22.31 -24.52
CA SER A 1 -12.20 -22.46 -23.09
C SER A 1 -11.59 -21.16 -22.62
N HIS A 2 -12.41 -20.24 -22.10
CA HIS A 2 -11.90 -18.99 -21.52
C HIS A 2 -11.40 -19.32 -20.11
N GLY A 3 -10.10 -19.66 -20.01
CA GLY A 3 -9.43 -19.82 -18.74
C GLY A 3 -9.52 -18.50 -18.01
N ASN A 4 -10.18 -18.51 -16.86
CA ASN A 4 -10.28 -17.37 -15.98
C ASN A 4 -8.87 -17.06 -15.49
N MET A 5 -8.20 -16.07 -16.10
CA MET A 5 -6.91 -15.55 -15.66
C MET A 5 -7.09 -14.75 -14.36
N TYR A 6 -7.86 -15.27 -13.40
CA TYR A 6 -7.61 -14.94 -12.01
C TYR A 6 -6.18 -15.40 -11.78
N THR A 7 -5.28 -14.42 -11.84
CA THR A 7 -3.88 -14.55 -11.49
C THR A 7 -3.83 -15.39 -10.22
N ASP A 8 -3.18 -16.55 -10.31
CA ASP A 8 -2.89 -17.46 -9.19
C ASP A 8 -1.95 -16.74 -8.23
N ILE A 9 -2.50 -15.75 -7.57
CA ILE A 9 -1.92 -15.02 -6.46
C ILE A 9 -2.26 -15.89 -5.27
N GLY A 10 -1.24 -16.33 -4.54
CA GLY A 10 -1.44 -17.21 -3.40
C GLY A 10 -2.52 -16.65 -2.46
N SER A 11 -3.30 -17.54 -1.86
CA SER A 11 -4.45 -17.15 -1.04
C SER A 11 -4.08 -16.41 0.26
N ASN A 12 -2.81 -16.46 0.67
CA ASN A 12 -2.35 -15.81 1.87
C ASN A 12 -2.09 -14.32 1.61
N PRO A 13 -2.57 -13.41 2.48
CA PRO A 13 -2.35 -11.96 2.36
C PRO A 13 -0.94 -11.59 2.83
N THR A 14 0.07 -12.15 2.16
CA THR A 14 1.48 -11.77 2.31
C THR A 14 1.73 -10.41 1.68
N TRP A 15 2.78 -9.72 2.11
CA TRP A 15 3.19 -8.43 1.55
C TRP A 15 3.27 -8.51 0.01
N ALA A 16 3.95 -9.54 -0.49
CA ALA A 16 4.12 -9.76 -1.92
C ALA A 16 2.81 -10.05 -2.65
N ASN A 17 1.89 -10.85 -2.06
CA ASN A 17 0.63 -11.18 -2.71
C ASN A 17 -0.33 -9.99 -2.76
N ILE A 18 -0.36 -9.16 -1.72
CA ILE A 18 -1.17 -7.93 -1.68
C ILE A 18 -0.72 -6.97 -2.78
N LEU A 19 0.59 -6.64 -2.84
CA LEU A 19 1.10 -5.73 -3.87
C LEU A 19 0.96 -6.31 -5.27
N ARG A 20 1.22 -7.61 -5.46
CA ARG A 20 1.04 -8.28 -6.74
C ARG A 20 -0.42 -8.22 -7.21
N LEU A 21 -1.38 -8.38 -6.29
CA LEU A 21 -2.81 -8.24 -6.60
C LEU A 21 -3.12 -6.82 -7.06
N LEU A 22 -2.69 -5.80 -6.29
CA LEU A 22 -2.94 -4.41 -6.64
C LEU A 22 -2.31 -4.04 -7.99
N HIS A 23 -1.05 -4.42 -8.24
CA HIS A 23 -0.40 -4.21 -9.52
C HIS A 23 -1.08 -4.97 -10.67
N SER A 24 -1.64 -6.16 -10.43
CA SER A 24 -2.37 -6.89 -11.46
C SER A 24 -3.58 -6.11 -11.99
N LEU A 25 -4.20 -5.26 -11.18
CA LEU A 25 -5.31 -4.41 -11.61
C LEU A 25 -4.88 -3.44 -12.71
N THR A 26 -3.64 -2.95 -12.68
CA THR A 26 -3.10 -2.02 -13.70
C THR A 26 -2.92 -2.70 -15.07
N THR A 27 -2.53 -3.97 -15.08
CA THR A 27 -2.16 -4.70 -16.30
C THR A 27 -3.25 -5.63 -16.81
N ASN A 28 -4.31 -5.89 -16.04
CA ASN A 28 -5.39 -6.78 -16.43
C ASN A 28 -6.17 -6.22 -17.63
N PRO A 29 -6.15 -6.88 -18.80
CA PRO A 29 -6.84 -6.39 -20.00
C PRO A 29 -8.36 -6.52 -19.93
N ALA A 30 -8.90 -7.32 -18.99
CA ALA A 30 -10.34 -7.43 -18.76
C ALA A 30 -10.93 -6.21 -18.03
N ILE A 31 -10.09 -5.43 -17.34
CA ILE A 31 -10.48 -4.18 -16.68
C ILE A 31 -10.22 -3.04 -17.65
N ARG A 32 -11.27 -2.40 -18.14
CA ARG A 32 -11.20 -1.27 -19.07
C ARG A 32 -11.06 0.04 -18.32
N CYS A 33 -10.63 1.08 -19.02
CA CYS A 33 -10.63 2.42 -18.46
C CYS A 33 -12.08 2.86 -18.18
N GLY A 34 -12.34 3.32 -16.96
CA GLY A 34 -13.67 3.68 -16.48
C GLY A 34 -14.48 2.52 -15.92
N ASP A 35 -13.97 1.30 -15.85
CA ASP A 35 -14.65 0.23 -15.11
C ASP A 35 -14.54 0.49 -13.60
N PRO A 36 -15.59 0.21 -12.81
CA PRO A 36 -15.54 0.38 -11.36
C PRO A 36 -14.62 -0.70 -10.74
N ILE A 37 -13.67 -0.24 -9.92
CA ILE A 37 -12.76 -1.09 -9.15
C ILE A 37 -13.09 -0.92 -7.66
N ILE A 38 -13.42 -2.03 -7.00
CA ILE A 38 -13.65 -2.05 -5.54
C ILE A 38 -12.54 -2.89 -4.91
N ILE A 39 -11.81 -2.28 -3.98
CA ILE A 39 -10.76 -2.91 -3.19
C ILE A 39 -11.24 -2.92 -1.74
N TYR A 40 -11.23 -4.10 -1.12
CA TYR A 40 -11.61 -4.29 0.28
C TYR A 40 -10.45 -4.93 1.03
N PHE A 41 -10.06 -4.33 2.15
CA PHE A 41 -9.09 -4.88 3.08
C PHE A 41 -9.69 -4.91 4.49
N ALA A 42 -9.58 -6.05 5.16
CA ALA A 42 -9.94 -6.21 6.56
C ALA A 42 -8.81 -6.90 7.31
N GLY A 43 -8.38 -6.32 8.43
CA GLY A 43 -7.22 -6.84 9.16
C GLY A 43 -6.64 -5.84 10.14
N HIS A 44 -5.34 -5.97 10.41
CA HIS A 44 -4.61 -5.04 11.26
C HIS A 44 -4.05 -3.89 10.43
N GLY A 45 -4.25 -2.68 10.93
CA GLY A 45 -3.50 -1.50 10.54
C GLY A 45 -2.67 -1.02 11.72
N THR A 46 -1.67 -0.19 11.43
CA THR A 46 -0.75 0.37 12.41
C THR A 46 -0.37 1.80 12.03
N CYS A 47 0.26 2.51 12.96
CA CYS A 47 0.66 3.90 12.79
C CYS A 47 2.02 4.11 13.48
N TYR A 48 2.96 4.65 12.72
CA TYR A 48 4.33 4.94 13.13
C TYR A 48 4.53 6.45 13.21
N LEU A 49 5.31 6.90 14.20
CA LEU A 49 5.83 8.26 14.19
C LEU A 49 7.00 8.31 13.20
N TRP A 50 6.94 9.19 12.22
CA TRP A 50 8.07 9.49 11.34
C TRP A 50 8.95 10.52 12.05
N THR A 51 10.11 10.07 12.53
CA THR A 51 11.12 10.97 13.10
C THR A 51 12.24 11.18 12.08
N GLU A 52 12.73 12.41 11.93
CA GLU A 52 13.84 12.75 11.02
C GLU A 52 15.14 11.98 11.34
N GLU A 53 15.22 11.31 12.49
CA GLU A 53 16.28 10.36 12.87
C GLU A 53 16.32 9.09 11.97
N ASP A 54 15.27 8.80 11.20
CA ASP A 54 15.22 7.71 10.22
C ASP A 54 15.84 8.11 8.85
N VAL A 55 16.36 9.33 8.74
CA VAL A 55 17.04 9.85 7.54
C VAL A 55 18.53 10.02 7.88
N ASP A 56 19.38 9.08 7.45
CA ASP A 56 20.85 9.25 7.42
C ASP A 56 21.23 10.34 6.39
N ILE A 57 20.83 11.58 6.60
CA ILE A 57 21.28 12.73 5.82
C ILE A 57 21.68 13.83 6.78
N GLU A 58 22.99 14.02 6.86
CA GLU A 58 23.65 15.20 7.40
C GLU A 58 23.05 16.47 6.74
N SER A 59 22.12 17.12 7.41
CA SER A 59 21.77 18.51 7.11
C SER A 59 21.63 19.27 8.42
N GLU A 60 22.69 19.99 8.77
CA GLU A 60 22.67 21.03 9.79
C GLU A 60 21.92 22.25 9.25
N GLU A 61 20.60 22.35 9.42
CA GLU A 61 19.90 23.63 9.32
C GLU A 61 18.81 23.78 10.39
N ASP A 62 18.74 25.00 10.93
CA ASP A 62 18.06 25.46 12.14
C ASP A 62 16.61 24.95 12.35
N HIS A 63 16.38 24.25 13.47
CA HIS A 63 15.04 23.97 14.00
C HIS A 63 14.44 25.24 14.65
N ASP A 64 13.67 25.99 13.87
CA ASP A 64 12.66 26.91 14.42
C ASP A 64 11.40 26.86 13.54
N SER A 65 10.69 25.73 13.60
CA SER A 65 9.30 25.57 13.18
C SER A 65 8.77 24.29 13.83
N GLU A 66 7.60 24.33 14.45
CA GLU A 66 6.85 23.14 14.86
C GLU A 66 6.59 22.28 13.61
N CYS A 67 7.51 21.37 13.27
CA CYS A 67 7.27 20.37 12.25
C CYS A 67 6.07 19.53 12.72
N PRO A 68 4.98 19.43 11.94
CA PRO A 68 3.92 18.50 12.26
C PRO A 68 4.54 17.11 12.37
N GLN A 69 4.35 16.43 13.50
CA GLN A 69 4.73 15.03 13.63
C GLN A 69 4.09 14.26 12.48
N ASP A 70 4.90 13.85 11.50
CA ASP A 70 4.41 13.10 10.36
C ASP A 70 4.14 11.69 10.85
N PHE A 71 2.89 11.25 10.80
CA PHE A 71 2.55 9.87 11.09
C PHE A 71 2.49 9.10 9.76
N VAL A 72 2.98 7.86 9.79
CA VAL A 72 2.84 6.89 8.69
C VAL A 72 1.87 5.81 9.14
N GLU A 73 0.73 5.75 8.48
CA GLU A 73 -0.19 4.63 8.65
C GLU A 73 0.19 3.49 7.70
N ALA A 74 -0.04 2.25 8.11
CA ALA A 74 0.31 1.09 7.32
C ALA A 74 -0.66 -0.08 7.53
N LEU A 75 -0.84 -0.90 6.49
CA LEU A 75 -1.52 -2.19 6.55
C LEU A 75 -0.51 -3.26 6.98
N CYS A 76 -0.92 -4.17 7.86
CA CYS A 76 -0.08 -5.25 8.36
C CYS A 76 -0.28 -6.56 7.57
N PRO A 77 0.66 -6.99 6.71
CA PRO A 77 0.59 -8.29 6.05
C PRO A 77 0.76 -9.45 7.05
N VAL A 78 0.34 -10.65 6.66
CA VAL A 78 0.43 -11.83 7.53
C VAL A 78 1.87 -12.25 7.84
N ASP A 79 2.81 -11.91 6.97
CA ASP A 79 4.23 -12.22 7.05
C ASP A 79 5.08 -11.02 7.49
N ARG A 80 4.47 -9.98 8.07
CA ARG A 80 5.21 -8.86 8.70
C ARG A 80 6.22 -9.36 9.73
N ASN A 81 7.32 -8.63 9.88
CA ASN A 81 8.42 -8.96 10.79
C ASN A 81 9.07 -10.33 10.53
N THR A 82 9.03 -10.79 9.27
CA THR A 82 9.74 -11.98 8.81
C THR A 82 10.71 -11.62 7.68
N PHE A 83 11.36 -12.62 7.10
CA PHE A 83 12.24 -12.46 5.95
C PHE A 83 11.66 -13.19 4.76
N ASP A 84 11.73 -12.57 3.59
CA ASP A 84 11.34 -13.20 2.33
C ASP A 84 12.36 -14.26 1.87
N VAL A 85 12.10 -14.88 0.71
CA VAL A 85 13.00 -15.90 0.13
C VAL A 85 14.37 -15.36 -0.28
N SER A 86 14.51 -14.04 -0.46
CA SER A 86 15.76 -13.36 -0.77
C SER A 86 16.54 -12.95 0.49
N GLY A 87 15.95 -13.12 1.68
CA GLY A 87 16.51 -12.66 2.95
C GLY A 87 16.21 -11.18 3.23
N SER A 88 15.30 -10.56 2.49
CA SER A 88 14.85 -9.18 2.73
C SER A 88 13.80 -9.14 3.83
N PHE A 89 13.92 -8.17 4.75
CA PHE A 89 12.96 -8.01 5.84
C PHE A 89 11.62 -7.49 5.32
N ILE A 90 10.53 -8.14 5.72
CA ILE A 90 9.18 -7.79 5.30
C ILE A 90 8.59 -6.78 6.29
N THR A 91 8.39 -5.55 5.81
CA THR A 91 7.74 -4.46 6.55
C THR A 91 6.23 -4.46 6.35
N ASP A 92 5.54 -3.57 7.05
CA ASP A 92 4.13 -3.27 6.76
C ASP A 92 4.01 -2.50 5.42
N ILE A 93 2.81 -2.47 4.83
CA ILE A 93 2.52 -1.73 3.59
C ILE A 93 2.06 -0.32 3.97
N THR A 94 2.90 0.67 3.72
CA THR A 94 2.64 2.07 4.10
C THR A 94 1.55 2.72 3.26
N ASP A 95 0.92 3.76 3.81
CA ASP A 95 0.01 4.66 3.10
C ASP A 95 0.65 5.25 1.82
N ARG A 96 1.96 5.55 1.85
CA ARG A 96 2.72 6.03 0.69
C ARG A 96 2.81 4.97 -0.41
N GLU A 97 3.15 3.72 -0.09
CA GLU A 97 3.18 2.61 -1.06
C GLU A 97 1.78 2.33 -1.64
N LEU A 98 0.77 2.38 -0.77
CA LEU A 98 -0.61 2.18 -1.17
C LEU A 98 -1.07 3.30 -2.12
N ASN A 99 -0.80 4.56 -1.79
CA ASN A 99 -1.17 5.71 -2.60
C ASN A 99 -0.44 5.72 -3.95
N ALA A 100 0.85 5.37 -3.98
CA ALA A 100 1.59 5.21 -5.23
C ALA A 100 0.96 4.14 -6.13
N THR A 101 0.57 3.01 -5.54
CA THR A 101 -0.08 1.92 -6.27
C THR A 101 -1.48 2.32 -6.78
N LEU A 102 -2.30 2.95 -5.95
CA LEU A 102 -3.62 3.46 -6.33
C LEU A 102 -3.53 4.53 -7.41
N THR A 103 -2.53 5.42 -7.33
CA THR A 103 -2.24 6.41 -8.37
C THR A 103 -1.92 5.75 -9.70
N GLN A 104 -1.16 4.66 -9.69
CA GLN A 104 -0.86 3.90 -10.90
C GLN A 104 -2.11 3.19 -11.48
N ILE A 105 -2.97 2.63 -10.63
CA ILE A 105 -4.25 2.06 -11.06
C ILE A 105 -5.13 3.15 -11.67
N SER A 106 -5.23 4.30 -11.00
CA SER A 106 -6.02 5.46 -11.44
C SER A 106 -5.55 5.99 -12.80
N SER A 107 -4.23 6.14 -13.00
CA SER A 107 -3.68 6.63 -14.26
C SER A 107 -3.91 5.66 -15.43
N THR A 108 -3.99 4.36 -15.15
CA THR A 108 -4.14 3.32 -16.19
C THR A 108 -5.60 2.95 -16.46
N LYS A 109 -6.44 2.93 -15.42
CA LYS A 109 -7.83 2.43 -15.43
C LYS A 109 -8.88 3.52 -15.19
N GLY A 110 -8.46 4.75 -14.91
CA GLY A 110 -9.34 5.84 -14.54
C GLY A 110 -9.70 5.83 -13.05
N ASN A 111 -10.39 6.89 -12.62
CA ASN A 111 -10.52 7.24 -11.20
C ASN A 111 -11.69 6.55 -10.48
N GLN A 112 -12.38 5.59 -11.11
CA GLN A 112 -13.52 4.88 -10.51
C GLN A 112 -13.05 3.76 -9.57
N ILE A 113 -12.27 4.14 -8.56
CA ILE A 113 -11.65 3.23 -7.60
C ILE A 113 -12.22 3.55 -6.22
N THR A 114 -12.79 2.54 -5.56
CA THR A 114 -13.26 2.62 -4.18
C THR A 114 -12.42 1.69 -3.33
N PHE A 115 -11.77 2.24 -2.30
CA PHE A 115 -11.04 1.44 -1.32
C PHE A 115 -11.76 1.50 0.03
N ILE A 116 -12.22 0.34 0.49
CA ILE A 116 -12.84 0.15 1.80
C ILE A 116 -11.81 -0.50 2.73
N LEU A 117 -11.53 0.17 3.85
CA LEU A 117 -10.59 -0.28 4.87
C LEU A 117 -11.35 -0.59 6.16
N ASP A 118 -11.30 -1.85 6.58
CA ASP A 118 -11.83 -2.36 7.84
C ASP A 118 -10.66 -2.79 8.74
N CYS A 119 -9.88 -1.80 9.18
CA CYS A 119 -8.74 -2.00 10.07
C CYS A 119 -8.56 -0.81 11.02
N CYS A 120 -7.85 -1.01 12.14
CA CYS A 120 -7.57 0.07 13.10
C CYS A 120 -6.44 0.98 12.55
N HIS A 121 -6.50 2.29 12.80
CA HIS A 121 -5.50 3.30 12.38
C HIS A 121 -5.43 3.58 10.86
N THR A 122 -6.56 3.96 10.25
CA THR A 122 -6.68 4.18 8.79
C THR A 122 -7.14 5.60 8.42
N SER A 123 -7.00 6.56 9.33
CA SER A 123 -7.61 7.89 9.20
C SER A 123 -7.01 8.77 8.09
N SER A 124 -5.79 8.48 7.67
CA SER A 124 -4.97 9.23 6.70
C SER A 124 -4.37 8.37 5.57
N ILE A 125 -4.72 7.07 5.48
CA ILE A 125 -4.15 6.13 4.48
C ILE A 125 -4.31 6.59 3.02
N ILE A 126 -5.26 7.49 2.74
CA ILE A 126 -5.38 8.18 1.46
C ILE A 126 -5.07 9.66 1.68
N ARG A 127 -3.80 10.04 1.52
CA ARG A 127 -3.41 11.45 1.39
C ARG A 127 -3.87 11.93 0.01
N GLY A 128 -4.91 12.77 0.00
CA GLY A 128 -5.58 13.28 -1.21
C GLY A 128 -4.73 14.19 -2.07
#